data_AF-A0A845SIG1-F1
#
_entry.id   AF-A0A845SIG1-F1
#
_cell.length_a   1.000
_cell.length_b   1.000
_cell.length_c   1.000
_cell.angle_alpha   90.00
_cell.angle_beta   90.00
_cell.angle_gamma   90.00
#
_symmetry.space_group_name_H-M   'P 1'
#
loop_
_entity.id
_entity.type
_entity.pdbx_description
1 polymer ?
#
loop_
_entity_poly.entity_id
_entity_poly.type
_entity_poly.pdbx_seq_one_letter_code
_entity_poly.pdbx_strand_id
1 'polypeptide(L)' 'YNKGAELLDYVINKDDFKMTDGYFYPLNKPGLGVEINEELAIERSKNAGDWRNPVWRYPDGAVAEW' A
#
# COMPACT_ATOMS: atom_id res chain seq x y z
N TYR A 1 8.12 8.30 -0.05
CA TYR A 1 6.66 8.14 -0.12
C TYR A 1 6.26 6.98 0.78
N ASN A 2 6.81 5.79 0.57
CA ASN A 2 6.76 4.70 1.53
C ASN A 2 7.81 4.94 2.62
N LYS A 3 7.37 5.15 3.87
CA LYS A 3 8.26 5.19 5.04
C LYS A 3 7.74 4.15 6.04
N GLY A 4 8.53 3.12 6.30
CA GLY A 4 8.22 2.07 7.29
C GLY A 4 7.53 0.80 6.74
N ALA A 5 7.07 0.81 5.49
CA ALA A 5 6.54 -0.36 4.80
C ALA A 5 6.57 -0.16 3.28
N GLU A 6 6.99 -1.17 2.52
CA GLU A 6 6.85 -1.22 1.06
C GLU A 6 5.57 -1.95 0.64
N LEU A 7 5.15 -1.75 -0.62
CA LEU A 7 3.90 -2.27 -1.19
C LEU A 7 3.67 -3.76 -0.91
N LEU A 8 4.72 -4.58 -1.03
CA LEU A 8 4.63 -6.03 -0.93
C LEU A 8 5.00 -6.57 0.46
N ASP A 9 5.18 -5.73 1.49
CA ASP A 9 5.60 -6.21 2.81
C ASP A 9 4.55 -7.09 3.49
N TYR A 10 3.26 -6.86 3.19
CA TYR A 10 2.15 -7.65 3.73
C TYR A 10 1.81 -8.88 2.87
N VAL A 11 2.51 -9.09 1.76
CA VAL A 11 2.25 -10.20 0.83
C VAL A 11 3.30 -11.29 1.03
N ILE A 12 2.86 -12.52 1.23
CA ILE A 12 3.73 -13.70 1.40
C ILE A 12 4.23 -14.15 0.03
N ASN A 13 3.34 -14.28 -0.96
CA ASN A 13 3.65 -14.75 -2.31
C ASN A 13 4.17 -13.63 -3.23
N LYS A 14 5.24 -12.94 -2.83
CA LYS A 14 5.79 -11.76 -3.55
C LYS A 14 6.20 -12.07 -5.00
N ASP A 15 6.67 -13.28 -5.27
CA ASP A 15 7.11 -13.69 -6.61
C ASP A 15 5.97 -13.72 -7.64
N ASP A 16 4.73 -13.92 -7.20
CA ASP A 16 3.55 -13.88 -8.09
C ASP A 16 3.32 -12.45 -8.63
N PHE A 17 3.87 -11.43 -7.96
CA PHE A 17 3.83 -10.02 -8.35
C PHE A 17 5.13 -9.57 -9.04
N LYS A 18 5.92 -10.50 -9.60
CA LYS A 18 7.11 -10.11 -10.34
C LYS A 18 6.73 -9.40 -11.65
N MET A 19 7.26 -8.19 -11.82
CA MET A 19 7.11 -7.45 -13.07
C MET A 19 8.12 -7.97 -14.10
N THR A 20 7.66 -8.24 -15.32
CA THR A 20 8.48 -8.65 -16.46
C THR A 20 8.21 -7.69 -17.62
N ASP A 21 9.25 -7.01 -18.12
CA ASP A 21 9.19 -6.06 -19.24
C ASP A 21 8.14 -4.95 -19.09
N GLY A 22 7.84 -4.53 -17.85
CA GLY A 22 6.84 -3.50 -17.58
C GLY A 22 5.45 -4.03 -17.23
N TYR A 23 5.25 -5.34 -17.24
CA TYR A 23 3.93 -5.98 -17.10
C TYR A 23 3.89 -6.96 -15.93
N PHE A 24 2.68 -7.16 -15.39
CA PHE A 24 2.37 -8.26 -14.48
C PHE A 24 1.71 -9.41 -15.24
N TYR A 25 2.00 -10.63 -14.80
CA TYR A 25 1.25 -11.80 -15.25
C TYR A 25 -0.04 -11.96 -14.44
N PRO A 26 -1.05 -12.67 -14.98
CA PRO A 26 -2.22 -13.03 -14.20
C PRO A 26 -1.85 -13.85 -12.95
N LEU A 27 -2.48 -13.53 -11.82
CA LEU A 27 -2.34 -14.28 -10.57
C LEU A 27 -3.21 -15.55 -10.67
N ASN A 28 -2.60 -16.73 -10.57
CA ASN A 28 -3.27 -18.01 -10.83
C ASN A 28 -3.74 -18.75 -9.57
N LYS A 29 -3.56 -18.14 -8.39
CA LYS A 29 -4.05 -18.69 -7.13
C LYS A 29 -5.54 -18.37 -6.94
N PRO A 30 -6.29 -19.16 -6.13
CA PRO A 30 -7.71 -18.91 -5.89
C PRO A 30 -8.02 -17.50 -5.37
N GLY A 31 -9.24 -17.03 -5.64
CA GLY A 31 -9.71 -15.71 -5.18
C GLY A 31 -8.95 -14.58 -5.86
N LEU A 32 -8.45 -13.61 -5.07
CA LEU A 32 -7.65 -12.49 -5.57
C LEU A 32 -6.21 -12.90 -5.93
N GLY A 33 -5.79 -14.12 -5.58
CA GLY A 33 -4.43 -14.60 -5.81
C GLY A 33 -3.37 -14.00 -4.88
N VAL A 34 -3.78 -13.41 -3.75
CA VAL A 34 -2.90 -12.78 -2.77
C VAL A 34 -2.90 -13.57 -1.47
N GLU A 35 -1.72 -13.97 -0.99
CA GLU A 35 -1.52 -14.54 0.33
C GLU A 35 -0.99 -13.45 1.26
N ILE A 36 -1.76 -13.12 2.29
CA ILE A 36 -1.46 -12.01 3.21
C ILE A 36 -0.75 -12.52 4.46
N ASN A 37 0.27 -11.79 4.91
CA ASN A 37 0.84 -11.94 6.25
C ASN A 37 -0.08 -11.26 7.27
N GLU A 38 -1.08 -12.00 7.74
CA GLU A 38 -2.10 -11.50 8.66
C GLU A 38 -1.53 -11.08 10.03
N GLU A 39 -0.55 -11.82 10.55
CA GLU A 39 0.10 -11.49 11.82
C GLU A 39 0.77 -10.11 11.76
N LEU A 40 1.52 -9.85 10.69
CA LEU A 40 2.16 -8.55 10.47
C LEU A 40 1.13 -7.43 10.26
N ALA A 41 0.04 -7.71 9.54
CA ALA A 41 -1.03 -6.74 9.32
C ALA A 41 -1.69 -6.33 10.64
N ILE A 42 -2.03 -7.31 11.51
CA ILE A 42 -2.61 -7.08 12.83
C ILE A 42 -1.62 -6.38 13.76
N GLU A 43 -0.33 -6.72 13.72
CA GLU A 43 0.69 -6.06 14.54
C GLU A 43 0.80 -4.57 14.17
N ARG A 44 0.93 -4.27 12.87
CA ARG A 44 1.10 -2.90 12.38
C ARG A 44 -0.17 -2.06 12.51
N SER A 45 -1.36 -2.66 12.41
CA SER A 45 -2.62 -1.94 12.59
C SER A 45 -2.77 -1.34 13.99
N LYS A 46 -2.14 -1.93 15.02
CA LYS A 46 -2.18 -1.40 16.40
C LYS A 46 -1.49 -0.04 16.55
N ASN A 47 -0.57 0.30 15.64
CA ASN A 47 0.21 1.53 15.66
C ASN A 47 -0.08 2.43 14.45
N ALA A 48 -1.17 2.16 13.71
CA ALA A 48 -1.58 3.02 12.62
C ALA A 48 -2.25 4.28 13.19
N GLY A 49 -1.63 5.45 12.96
CA GLY A 49 -2.24 6.72 13.33
C GLY A 49 -3.46 7.05 12.47
N ASP A 50 -4.33 7.93 12.97
CA ASP A 50 -5.45 8.47 12.20
C ASP A 50 -4.94 9.28 11.02
N TRP A 51 -4.84 8.64 9.86
CA TRP A 51 -4.38 9.31 8.65
C TRP A 51 -5.39 10.39 8.24
N ARG A 52 -4.85 11.57 7.94
CA ARG A 52 -5.60 12.72 7.43
C ARG A 52 -4.88 13.24 6.20
N ASN A 53 -5.64 13.68 5.21
CA ASN A 53 -5.07 14.32 4.02
C ASN A 53 -4.25 15.55 4.44
N PRO A 54 -3.05 15.75 3.88
CA PRO A 54 -2.35 17.01 4.04
C PRO A 54 -3.18 18.13 3.38
N VAL A 55 -3.42 19.21 4.12
CA VAL A 55 -4.16 20.38 3.63
C VAL A 55 -3.17 21.36 3.02
N TRP A 56 -3.33 21.63 1.72
CA TRP A 56 -2.56 22.63 1.01
C TRP A 56 -3.31 23.95 0.97
N ARG A 57 -2.57 25.05 1.07
CA ARG A 57 -3.13 26.41 1.01
C ARG A 57 -2.34 27.26 0.04
N TYR A 58 -3.05 28.10 -0.70
CA TYR A 58 -2.46 29.17 -1.50
C TYR A 58 -1.86 30.26 -0.59
N PRO A 59 -1.00 31.16 -1.13
CA PRO A 59 -0.41 32.25 -0.35
C PRO A 59 -1.42 33.18 0.32
N ASP A 60 -2.64 33.27 -0.20
CA ASP A 60 -3.77 34.04 0.36
C ASP A 60 -4.54 33.29 1.45
N GLY A 61 -4.16 32.05 1.75
CA GLY A 61 -4.77 31.19 2.76
C GLY A 61 -5.95 30.34 2.28
N ALA A 62 -6.39 30.50 1.02
CA ALA A 62 -7.45 29.68 0.45
C ALA A 62 -7.01 28.20 0.37
N VAL A 63 -7.96 27.28 0.58
CA VAL A 63 -7.71 25.84 0.47
C VAL A 63 -7.48 25.49 -0.99
N ALA A 64 -6.37 24.81 -1.27
CA ALA A 64 -6.11 24.23 -2.58
C ALA A 64 -6.81 22.88 -2.72
N GLU A 65 -7.29 22.59 -3.93
CA GLU A 65 -7.80 21.28 -4.29
C GLU A 65 -6.68 20.23 -4.19
N TRP A 66 -7.05 19.02 -3.79
CA TRP A 66 -6.11 17.91 -3.57
C TRP A 66 -5.83 17.15 -4.86
#